data_AF-A0A0S1Y6M6-F1
#
_entry.id   AF-A0A0S1Y6M6-F1
#
_cell.length_a   1.000
_cell.length_b   1.000
_cell.length_c   1.000
_cell.angle_alpha   90.00
_cell.angle_beta   90.00
_cell.angle_gamma   90.00
#
_symmetry.space_group_name_H-M   'P 1'
#
loop_
_entity.id
_entity.type
_entity.pdbx_description
1 polymer ?
#
loop_
_entity_poly.entity_id
_entity_poly.type
_entity_poly.pdbx_seq_one_letter_code
_entity_poly.pdbx_strand_id
1 'polypeptide(L)'
;MWPDAATLRALTDWCAQAHAVCGGRVMRPDTLHLTLAFLGQVPADLVDPLIRLTKERPFAPGHLRLDRYGVFARQGIVWAGPADGAPALSEQVAGLWRDLAALGKLRPDHPFRPHVTLLRNVDTKALATALPPAPPALDWRYDRCVLVQSIQDGQSRYEVKASSR
;
A
#
# COMPACT_ATOMS: atom_id res chain seq x y z
N MET A 1 -5.56 0.40 1.84
CA MET A 1 -6.59 1.12 1.07
C MET A 1 -6.62 0.58 -0.34
N TRP A 2 -7.82 0.34 -0.87
CA TRP A 2 -8.00 -0.17 -2.23
C TRP A 2 -8.37 0.97 -3.17
N PRO A 3 -7.78 1.07 -4.37
CA PRO A 3 -8.12 2.12 -5.32
C PRO A 3 -9.53 1.93 -5.87
N ASP A 4 -10.21 3.02 -6.19
CA ASP A 4 -11.41 2.97 -7.02
C ASP A 4 -11.04 2.68 -8.49
N ALA A 5 -12.05 2.52 -9.36
CA ALA A 5 -11.81 2.16 -10.75
C ALA A 5 -10.98 3.22 -11.52
N ALA A 6 -11.14 4.50 -11.21
CA ALA A 6 -10.39 5.57 -11.88
C ALA A 6 -8.93 5.59 -11.44
N THR A 7 -8.69 5.52 -10.14
CA THR A 7 -7.36 5.41 -9.53
C THR A 7 -6.64 4.16 -10.00
N LEU A 8 -7.35 3.03 -10.10
CA LEU A 8 -6.77 1.77 -10.57
C LEU A 8 -6.30 1.85 -12.02
N ARG A 9 -7.07 2.48 -12.91
CA ARG A 9 -6.66 2.71 -14.30
C ARG A 9 -5.37 3.53 -14.37
N ALA A 10 -5.34 4.67 -13.67
CA ALA A 10 -4.16 5.52 -13.63
C ALA A 10 -2.92 4.77 -13.10
N LEU A 11 -3.06 4.01 -12.00
CA LEU A 11 -1.97 3.20 -11.45
C LEU A 11 -1.52 2.09 -12.41
N THR A 12 -2.44 1.51 -13.19
CA THR A 12 -2.10 0.49 -14.20
C THR A 12 -1.28 1.10 -15.34
N ASP A 13 -1.64 2.30 -15.79
CA ASP A 13 -0.85 3.03 -16.79
C ASP A 13 0.54 3.37 -16.23
N TRP A 14 0.63 3.73 -14.95
CA TRP A 14 1.91 4.01 -14.30
C TRP A 14 2.77 2.77 -14.13
N CYS A 15 2.17 1.60 -13.89
CA CYS A 15 2.87 0.32 -13.92
C CYS A 15 3.50 0.08 -15.30
N ALA A 16 2.76 0.31 -16.38
CA ALA A 16 3.27 0.13 -17.74
C ALA A 16 4.42 1.10 -18.06
N GLN A 17 4.28 2.38 -17.71
CA GLN A 17 5.32 3.40 -17.87
C GLN A 17 6.58 3.06 -17.09
N ALA A 18 6.44 2.67 -15.82
CA ALA A 18 7.57 2.26 -15.01
C ALA A 18 8.22 0.99 -15.55
N HIS A 19 7.45 0.01 -16.02
CA HIS A 19 7.98 -1.23 -16.56
C HIS A 19 8.80 -1.01 -17.83
N ALA A 20 8.38 -0.09 -18.70
CA ALA A 20 9.10 0.24 -19.93
C ALA A 20 10.53 0.77 -19.68
N VAL A 21 10.76 1.43 -18.53
CA VAL A 21 12.07 1.98 -18.14
C VAL A 21 12.84 1.04 -17.22
N CYS A 22 12.14 0.44 -16.25
CA CYS A 22 12.76 -0.28 -15.15
C CYS A 22 12.78 -1.81 -15.34
N GLY A 23 11.95 -2.36 -16.24
CA GLY A 23 11.75 -3.80 -16.35
C GLY A 23 11.08 -4.41 -15.12
N GLY A 24 11.56 -5.57 -14.67
CA GLY A 24 11.02 -6.29 -13.51
C GLY A 24 9.62 -6.87 -13.73
N ARG A 25 8.96 -7.28 -12.65
CA ARG A 25 7.63 -7.89 -12.67
C ARG A 25 6.56 -6.87 -12.29
N VAL A 26 5.63 -6.63 -13.21
CA VAL A 26 4.46 -5.77 -12.99
C VAL A 26 3.52 -6.38 -11.94
N MET A 27 3.03 -5.54 -11.03
CA MET A 27 1.96 -5.91 -10.10
C MET A 27 0.63 -6.03 -10.85
N ARG A 28 -0.18 -7.03 -10.49
CA ARG A 28 -1.49 -7.20 -11.12
C ARG A 28 -2.46 -6.10 -10.66
N PRO A 29 -3.38 -5.63 -11.52
CA PRO A 29 -4.34 -4.58 -11.13
C PRO A 29 -5.15 -4.94 -9.86
N ASP A 30 -5.59 -6.19 -9.74
CA ASP A 30 -6.32 -6.74 -8.59
C ASP A 30 -5.47 -6.89 -7.31
N THR A 31 -4.23 -6.39 -7.32
CA THR A 31 -3.34 -6.40 -6.16
C THR A 31 -2.77 -5.02 -5.85
N LEU A 32 -3.12 -3.98 -6.62
CA LEU A 32 -2.65 -2.62 -6.38
C LEU A 32 -3.36 -2.02 -5.17
N HIS A 33 -2.60 -1.61 -4.17
CA HIS A 33 -3.10 -1.02 -2.94
C HIS A 33 -2.02 -0.21 -2.23
N LEU A 34 -2.46 0.60 -1.27
CA LEU A 34 -1.59 1.26 -0.30
C LEU A 34 -1.73 0.56 1.06
N THR A 35 -0.64 -0.01 1.55
CA THR A 35 -0.58 -0.71 2.84
C THR A 35 -0.49 0.29 3.99
N LEU A 36 -1.44 0.23 4.93
CA LEU A 36 -1.46 1.10 6.12
C LEU A 36 -0.65 0.49 7.27
N ALA A 37 -0.84 -0.80 7.52
CA ALA A 37 -0.13 -1.57 8.53
C ALA A 37 0.07 -3.00 8.00
N PHE A 38 1.30 -3.50 8.05
CA PHE A 38 1.60 -4.90 7.74
C PHE A 38 1.77 -5.67 9.06
N LEU A 39 0.90 -6.65 9.30
CA LEU A 39 0.84 -7.35 10.59
C LEU A 39 1.68 -8.65 10.62
N GLY A 40 2.27 -9.04 9.48
CA GLY A 40 3.00 -10.30 9.37
C GLY A 40 2.09 -11.52 9.54
N GLN A 41 2.63 -12.57 10.15
CA GLN A 41 1.86 -13.73 10.59
C GLN A 41 1.21 -13.40 11.93
N VAL A 42 -0.11 -13.49 11.99
CA VAL A 42 -0.88 -13.26 13.21
C VAL A 42 -1.43 -14.58 13.74
N PRO A 43 -1.39 -14.81 15.06
CA PRO A 43 -2.13 -15.90 15.69
C PRO A 43 -3.61 -15.92 15.31
N ALA A 44 -4.19 -17.11 15.16
CA ALA A 44 -5.57 -17.28 14.68
C ALA A 44 -6.61 -16.64 15.61
N ASP A 45 -6.34 -16.62 16.92
CA ASP A 45 -7.17 -15.98 17.95
C ASP A 45 -7.20 -14.44 17.85
N LEU A 46 -6.25 -13.82 17.14
CA LEU A 46 -6.26 -12.38 16.86
C LEU A 46 -7.09 -12.00 15.63
N VAL A 47 -7.52 -12.95 14.80
CA VAL A 47 -8.25 -12.65 13.55
C VAL A 47 -9.59 -11.96 13.85
N ASP A 48 -10.40 -12.51 14.74
CA ASP A 48 -11.70 -11.92 15.12
C ASP A 48 -11.55 -10.56 15.81
N PRO A 49 -10.63 -10.36 16.77
CA PRO A 49 -10.30 -9.04 17.30
C PRO A 49 -9.91 -8.01 16.23
N LEU A 50 -9.10 -8.40 15.24
CA LEU A 50 -8.69 -7.52 14.13
C LEU A 50 -9.87 -7.16 13.23
N ILE A 51 -10.75 -8.12 12.92
CA ILE A 51 -11.99 -7.88 12.17
C ILE A 51 -12.87 -6.88 12.91
N ARG A 52 -13.06 -7.07 14.22
CA ARG A 52 -13.86 -6.19 15.07
C ARG A 52 -13.28 -4.78 15.09
N LEU A 53 -11.99 -4.65 15.40
CA LEU A 53 -11.28 -3.37 15.41
C LEU A 53 -11.45 -2.65 14.07
N THR A 54 -11.28 -3.35 12.95
CA THR A 54 -11.42 -2.77 11.61
C THR A 54 -12.82 -2.20 11.37
N LYS A 55 -13.87 -2.92 11.78
CA LYS A 55 -15.27 -2.49 11.58
C LYS A 55 -15.68 -1.34 12.49
N GLU A 56 -15.14 -1.29 13.71
CA GLU A 56 -15.55 -0.33 14.75
C GLU A 56 -14.72 0.96 14.72
N ARG A 57 -13.46 0.87 14.27
CA ARG A 57 -12.57 2.01 14.21
C ARG A 57 -13.01 3.00 13.12
N PRO A 58 -13.25 4.28 13.46
CA PRO A 58 -13.49 5.31 12.46
C PRO A 58 -12.30 5.47 11.52
N PHE A 59 -12.57 5.70 10.23
CA PHE A 59 -11.56 6.06 9.26
C PHE A 59 -12.02 7.32 8.53
N ALA A 60 -11.35 8.44 8.77
CA ALA A 60 -11.76 9.72 8.21
C ALA A 60 -11.47 9.73 6.70
N PRO A 61 -12.44 10.13 5.85
CA PRO A 61 -12.18 10.29 4.44
C PRO A 61 -11.19 11.43 4.19
N GLY A 62 -10.43 11.32 3.10
CA GLY A 62 -9.44 12.30 2.71
C GLY A 62 -8.92 12.08 1.31
N HIS A 63 -7.89 12.85 0.95
CA HIS A 63 -7.22 12.76 -0.34
C HIS A 63 -5.73 12.47 -0.15
N LEU A 64 -5.19 11.67 -1.05
CA LEU A 64 -3.77 11.40 -1.17
C LEU A 64 -3.34 11.72 -2.59
N ARG A 65 -2.50 12.74 -2.75
CA ARG A 65 -1.88 13.06 -4.02
C ARG A 65 -0.70 12.13 -4.26
N LEU A 66 -0.75 11.34 -5.32
CA LEU A 66 0.39 10.59 -5.83
C LEU A 66 0.97 11.34 -7.02
N ASP A 67 2.27 11.59 -7.05
CA ASP A 67 2.90 12.41 -8.09
C ASP A 67 4.38 12.07 -8.33
N ARG A 68 4.86 10.96 -7.76
CA ARG A 68 6.25 10.53 -7.96
C ARG A 68 6.39 9.02 -8.02
N TYR A 69 7.43 8.60 -8.73
CA TYR A 69 8.02 7.28 -8.58
C TYR A 69 9.12 7.29 -7.52
N GLY A 70 9.35 6.13 -6.93
CA GLY A 70 10.50 5.90 -6.07
C GLY A 70 10.92 4.43 -6.09
N VAL A 71 12.07 4.15 -5.47
CA VAL A 71 12.66 2.81 -5.42
C VAL A 71 12.96 2.41 -3.99
N PHE A 72 12.58 1.20 -3.62
CA PHE A 72 13.14 0.51 -2.46
C PHE A 72 14.22 -0.46 -2.96
N ALA A 73 15.46 0.03 -3.02
CA ALA A 73 16.55 -0.65 -3.72
C ALA A 73 16.85 -2.03 -3.16
N ARG A 74 16.82 -2.18 -1.83
CA ARG A 74 17.07 -3.45 -1.13
C ARG A 74 16.01 -4.51 -1.45
N GLN A 75 14.78 -4.10 -1.73
CA GLN A 75 13.65 -5.00 -2.01
C GLN A 75 13.40 -5.20 -3.50
N GLY A 76 14.09 -4.47 -4.38
CA GLY A 76 13.84 -4.52 -5.83
C GLY A 76 12.44 -4.02 -6.20
N ILE A 77 11.93 -3.00 -5.51
CA ILE A 77 10.57 -2.47 -5.70
C ILE A 77 10.61 -1.08 -6.30
N VAL A 78 9.84 -0.87 -7.36
CA VAL A 78 9.44 0.47 -7.85
C VAL A 78 8.03 0.75 -7.36
N TRP A 79 7.81 1.95 -6.84
CA TRP A 79 6.55 2.35 -6.22
C TRP A 79 6.14 3.76 -6.64
N ALA A 80 4.85 4.05 -6.50
CA ALA A 80 4.28 5.39 -6.60
C ALA A 80 3.90 5.93 -5.22
N GLY A 81 4.12 7.22 -4.98
CA GLY A 81 3.87 7.85 -3.68
C GLY A 81 3.72 9.37 -3.78
N PRO A 82 3.39 10.03 -2.66
CA PRO A 82 3.37 11.49 -2.57
C PRO A 82 4.80 12.05 -2.49
N ALA A 83 5.08 13.15 -3.20
CA ALA A 83 6.30 13.94 -3.03
C ALA A 83 6.36 14.55 -1.61
N ASP A 84 5.28 15.20 -1.20
CA ASP A 84 5.19 15.99 0.04
C ASP A 84 4.72 15.19 1.28
N GLY A 85 4.64 13.87 1.16
CA GLY A 85 4.13 12.99 2.21
C GLY A 85 2.59 12.99 2.31
N ALA A 86 2.06 12.52 3.45
CA ALA A 86 0.62 12.38 3.65
C ALA A 86 0.23 12.58 5.12
N PRO A 87 0.37 13.81 5.69
CA PRO A 87 0.27 14.04 7.12
C PRO A 87 -1.05 13.54 7.74
N ALA A 88 -2.20 13.84 7.11
CA ALA A 88 -3.50 13.38 7.59
C ALA A 88 -3.61 11.85 7.61
N LEU A 89 -3.12 11.17 6.56
CA LEU A 89 -3.12 9.71 6.51
C LEU A 89 -2.14 9.11 7.53
N SER A 90 -0.97 9.73 7.70
CA SER A 90 0.04 9.33 8.69
C SER A 90 -0.49 9.40 10.11
N GLU A 91 -1.26 10.43 10.46
CA GLU A 91 -1.92 10.54 11.76
C GLU A 91 -2.94 9.42 11.98
N GLN A 92 -3.75 9.11 10.96
CA GLN A 92 -4.69 7.99 11.03
C GLN A 92 -3.97 6.65 11.21
N VAL A 93 -2.84 6.44 10.52
CA VAL A 93 -2.00 5.23 10.67
C VAL A 93 -1.35 5.16 12.05
N ALA A 94 -0.89 6.28 12.61
CA ALA A 94 -0.37 6.32 13.98
C ALA A 94 -1.45 5.95 15.00
N GLY A 95 -2.67 6.45 14.83
CA GLY A 95 -3.83 6.01 15.61
C GLY A 95 -4.09 4.52 15.49
N LEU A 96 -4.10 3.99 14.25
CA LEU A 96 -4.30 2.56 14.00
C LEU A 96 -3.27 1.69 14.73
N TRP A 97 -1.99 2.09 14.74
CA TRP A 97 -0.96 1.37 15.47
C TRP A 97 -1.14 1.39 16.98
N ARG A 98 -1.71 2.47 17.56
CA ARG A 98 -2.05 2.49 18.99
C ARG A 98 -3.15 1.47 19.31
N ASP A 99 -4.18 1.38 18.46
CA ASP A 99 -5.27 0.43 18.64
C ASP A 99 -4.77 -1.03 18.47
N LEU A 100 -3.95 -1.29 17.45
CA LEU A 100 -3.34 -2.60 17.21
C LEU A 100 -2.43 -3.05 18.36
N ALA A 101 -1.69 -2.14 18.98
CA ALA A 101 -0.82 -2.46 20.10
C ALA A 101 -1.58 -3.04 21.29
N ALA A 102 -2.85 -2.63 21.49
CA ALA A 102 -3.72 -3.14 22.54
C ALA A 102 -4.20 -4.59 22.31
N LEU A 103 -4.16 -5.08 21.06
CA LEU A 103 -4.59 -6.44 20.72
C LEU A 103 -3.50 -7.51 20.86
N GLY A 104 -2.21 -7.15 20.88
CA GLY A 104 -1.17 -8.20 20.88
C GLY A 104 0.29 -7.77 20.84
N LYS A 105 0.70 -6.65 21.46
CA LYS A 105 2.05 -6.07 21.31
C LYS A 105 2.47 -5.88 19.83
N LEU A 106 1.50 -5.78 18.91
CA LEU A 106 1.74 -5.47 17.51
C LEU A 106 2.32 -4.05 17.41
N ARG A 107 3.40 -3.89 16.65
CA ARG A 107 4.09 -2.60 16.49
C ARG A 107 4.63 -2.45 15.07
N PRO A 108 4.75 -1.21 14.56
CA PRO A 108 5.43 -0.97 13.31
C PRO A 108 6.90 -1.36 13.43
N ASP A 109 7.41 -2.02 12.40
CA ASP A 109 8.84 -2.30 12.21
C ASP A 109 9.58 -1.09 11.62
N HIS A 110 8.87 -0.27 10.85
CA HIS A 110 9.41 0.89 10.14
C HIS A 110 8.45 2.08 10.17
N PRO A 111 8.94 3.32 9.99
CA PRO A 111 8.09 4.49 9.79
C PRO A 111 7.14 4.30 8.61
N PHE A 112 5.91 4.78 8.76
CA PHE A 112 4.93 4.75 7.68
C PHE A 112 5.42 5.58 6.48
N ARG A 113 5.52 4.92 5.32
CA ARG A 113 5.86 5.53 4.04
C ARG A 113 4.72 5.23 3.06
N PRO A 114 3.79 6.15 2.81
CA PRO A 114 2.67 5.90 1.92
C PRO A 114 3.18 5.61 0.51
N HIS A 115 2.88 4.41 -0.01
CA HIS A 115 3.30 4.00 -1.34
C HIS A 115 2.37 2.93 -1.91
N VAL A 116 2.29 2.88 -3.24
CA VAL A 116 1.71 1.78 -4.01
C VAL A 116 2.87 1.06 -4.71
N THR A 117 3.05 -0.22 -4.45
CA THR A 117 4.03 -1.03 -5.19
C THR A 117 3.54 -1.23 -6.61
N LEU A 118 4.35 -0.84 -7.60
CA LEU A 118 4.02 -0.99 -9.03
C LEU A 118 4.77 -2.16 -9.65
N LEU A 119 6.06 -2.28 -9.33
CA LEU A 119 6.94 -3.33 -9.84
C LEU A 119 7.66 -4.03 -8.70
N ARG A 120 7.97 -5.31 -8.87
CA ARG A 120 8.84 -6.12 -8.01
C ARG A 120 9.95 -6.77 -8.83
N ASN A 121 10.98 -7.28 -8.17
CA ASN A 121 12.10 -7.99 -8.81
C ASN A 121 12.80 -7.13 -9.87
N VAL A 122 12.90 -5.83 -9.62
CA VAL A 122 13.61 -4.89 -10.50
C VAL A 122 15.11 -4.98 -10.22
N ASP A 123 15.93 -4.97 -11.28
CA ASP A 123 17.39 -4.87 -11.13
C ASP A 123 17.77 -3.43 -10.74
N THR A 124 17.98 -3.23 -9.45
CA THR A 124 18.26 -1.91 -8.88
C THR A 124 19.68 -1.42 -9.12
N LYS A 125 20.59 -2.30 -9.57
CA LYS A 125 21.93 -1.89 -9.99
C LYS A 125 21.90 -1.29 -11.39
N ALA A 126 21.08 -1.85 -12.28
CA ALA A 126 20.84 -1.32 -13.62
C ALA A 126 20.02 -0.01 -13.60
N LEU A 127 19.20 0.20 -12.56
CA LEU A 127 18.42 1.44 -12.36
C LEU A 127 19.24 2.69 -12.02
N ALA A 128 20.56 2.58 -11.86
CA ALA A 128 21.43 3.70 -11.49
C ALA A 128 21.33 4.92 -12.45
N THR A 129 20.73 4.74 -13.63
CA THR A 129 20.67 5.76 -14.69
C THR A 129 19.38 6.59 -14.80
N ALA A 130 18.22 6.18 -14.27
CA ALA A 130 17.05 7.05 -14.01
C ALA A 130 15.77 6.25 -13.71
N LEU A 131 14.85 6.86 -12.95
CA LEU A 131 13.43 6.50 -12.95
C LEU A 131 12.74 7.13 -14.17
N PRO A 132 11.58 6.61 -14.63
CA PRO A 132 10.76 7.34 -15.59
C PRO A 132 10.44 8.75 -15.08
N PRO A 133 10.11 9.71 -15.98
CA PRO A 133 9.60 11.01 -15.59
C PRO A 133 8.44 10.89 -14.60
N ALA A 134 8.31 11.89 -13.72
CA ALA A 134 7.20 11.93 -12.78
C ALA A 134 5.85 11.79 -13.54
N PRO A 135 4.94 10.93 -13.07
CA PRO A 135 3.68 10.75 -13.75
C PRO A 135 2.77 11.97 -13.52
N PRO A 136 1.69 12.14 -14.31
CA PRO A 136 0.66 13.13 -14.01
C PRO A 136 0.15 12.95 -12.58
N ALA A 137 -0.10 14.02 -11.84
CA ALA A 137 -0.58 13.88 -10.47
C ALA A 137 -1.94 13.16 -10.41
N LEU A 138 -2.06 12.21 -9.47
CA LEU A 138 -3.26 11.44 -9.21
C LEU A 138 -3.77 11.76 -7.81
N ASP A 139 -4.90 12.47 -7.74
CA ASP A 139 -5.59 12.74 -6.48
C ASP A 139 -6.49 11.56 -6.11
N TRP A 140 -6.01 10.71 -5.22
CA TRP A 140 -6.74 9.53 -4.76
C TRP A 140 -7.59 9.85 -3.53
N ARG A 141 -8.92 9.90 -3.71
CA ARG A 141 -9.88 9.97 -2.60
C ARG A 141 -9.94 8.61 -1.88
N TYR A 142 -9.72 8.61 -0.58
CA TYR A 142 -9.95 7.45 0.28
C TYR A 142 -11.05 7.75 1.29
N ASP A 143 -11.83 6.73 1.63
CA ASP A 143 -12.89 6.83 2.64
C ASP A 143 -12.98 5.61 3.55
N ARG A 144 -12.15 4.58 3.32
CA ARG A 144 -12.13 3.37 4.12
C ARG A 144 -10.77 2.69 4.14
N CYS A 145 -10.52 1.95 5.21
CA CYS A 145 -9.46 0.95 5.25
C CYS A 145 -10.07 -0.46 5.21
N VAL A 146 -9.26 -1.43 4.77
CA VAL A 146 -9.70 -2.82 4.56
C VAL A 146 -8.65 -3.73 5.19
N LEU A 147 -9.10 -4.65 6.03
CA LEU A 147 -8.29 -5.75 6.52
C LEU A 147 -8.30 -6.86 5.49
N VAL A 148 -7.11 -7.28 5.07
CA VAL A 148 -6.92 -8.34 4.07
C VAL A 148 -5.99 -9.42 4.62
N GLN A 149 -6.31 -10.67 4.30
CA GLN A 149 -5.41 -11.80 4.48
C GLN A 149 -4.68 -12.06 3.17
N SER A 150 -3.35 -12.12 3.22
CA SER A 150 -2.53 -12.59 2.09
C SER A 150 -2.45 -14.11 2.12
N ILE A 151 -2.93 -14.79 1.09
CA ILE A 151 -2.79 -16.23 0.92
C ILE A 151 -1.73 -16.50 -0.16
N GLN A 152 -0.78 -17.39 0.13
CA GLN A 152 0.25 -17.82 -0.81
C GLN A 152 -0.08 -19.23 -1.29
N ASP A 153 -0.57 -19.34 -2.53
CA ASP A 153 -0.87 -20.62 -3.17
C ASP A 153 -0.37 -20.58 -4.62
N GLY A 154 0.96 -20.65 -4.77
CA GLY A 154 1.67 -20.43 -6.04
C GLY A 154 1.72 -18.96 -6.52
N GLN A 155 0.71 -18.16 -6.18
CA GLN A 155 0.67 -16.70 -6.34
C GLN A 155 0.05 -16.04 -5.11
N SER A 156 0.46 -14.81 -4.79
CA SER A 156 -0.17 -14.04 -3.72
C SER A 156 -1.57 -13.59 -4.13
N ARG A 157 -2.58 -13.91 -3.30
CA ARG A 157 -3.96 -13.40 -3.41
C ARG A 157 -4.36 -12.72 -2.11
N TYR A 158 -5.20 -11.69 -2.21
CA TYR A 158 -5.74 -10.99 -1.05
C TYR A 158 -7.20 -11.36 -0.85
N GLU A 159 -7.54 -11.82 0.35
CA GLU A 159 -8.92 -12.06 0.77
C GLU A 159 -9.35 -10.98 1.76
N VAL A 160 -10.43 -10.27 1.46
CA VAL A 160 -10.97 -9.23 2.34
C VAL A 160 -11.65 -9.87 3.55
N LYS A 161 -11.25 -9.45 4.77
CA LYS A 161 -11.84 -9.92 6.03
C LYS A 161 -12.76 -8.89 6.67
N ALA A 162 -12.46 -7.60 6.51
CA ALA A 162 -13.28 -6.52 7.03
C ALA A 162 -13.00 -5.20 6.28
N SER A 163 -13.98 -4.30 6.29
CA SER A 163 -13.83 -2.89 5.89
C SER A 163 -14.21 -2.02 7.08
N SER A 164 -13.54 -0.88 7.23
CA SER A 164 -14.03 0.18 8.11
C SER A 164 -15.37 0.71 7.63
N ARG A 165 -16.13 1.25 8.59
CA ARG A 165 -17.35 2.01 8.33
C ARG A 165 -17.02 3.32 7.61
#